data_AF-A0A7X6DIR4-F1
#
_entry.id   AF-A0A7X6DIR4-F1
#
_cell.length_a   1.000
_cell.length_b   1.000
_cell.length_c   1.000
_cell.angle_alpha   90.00
_cell.angle_beta   90.00
_cell.angle_gamma   90.00
#
_symmetry.space_group_name_H-M   'P 1'
#
loop_
_entity.id
_entity.type
_entity.pdbx_description
1 polymer ?
#
loop_
_entity_poly.entity_id
_entity_poly.type
_entity_poly.pdbx_seq_one_letter_code
_entity_poly.pdbx_strand_id
1 'polypeptide(L)'
;MRNRQMPTRTASFTKRISANGQALHRAMARRIATEGADAAPSAAEAALIEERRLLKKERDKRKARALLPGPSALDRLVRTHHPEAKAKPKASKEAHEAKKPKPRRTRAEKHAEKTAALEAARRPSKKPAK
;
A
#
# COMPACT_ATOMS: atom_id res chain seq x y z
N MET A 1 11.25 -11.85 26.72
CA MET A 1 10.01 -11.57 25.97
C MET A 1 10.37 -11.15 24.55
N ARG A 2 9.95 -11.90 23.52
CA ARG A 2 10.24 -11.55 22.12
C ARG A 2 9.17 -10.59 21.62
N ASN A 3 9.50 -9.30 21.49
CA ASN A 3 8.67 -8.33 20.77
C ASN A 3 8.52 -8.81 19.32
N ARG A 4 7.40 -9.47 19.01
CA ARG A 4 6.97 -9.77 17.64
C ARG A 4 6.56 -8.45 16.99
N GLN A 5 7.53 -7.64 16.58
CA GLN A 5 7.28 -6.45 15.79
C GLN A 5 6.83 -6.89 14.40
N MET A 6 5.52 -7.13 14.25
CA MET A 6 4.91 -7.40 12.95
C MET A 6 5.22 -6.23 12.00
N PRO A 7 5.55 -6.47 10.73
CA PRO A 7 5.86 -5.40 9.79
C PRO A 7 4.68 -4.42 9.70
N THR A 8 4.83 -3.22 10.26
CA THR A 8 3.82 -2.17 10.18
C THR A 8 3.65 -1.77 8.71
N ARG A 9 2.45 -1.99 8.17
CA ARG A 9 2.12 -1.63 6.78
C ARG A 9 2.17 -0.11 6.59
N THR A 10 2.42 0.39 5.39
CA THR A 10 2.38 1.84 5.09
C THR A 10 1.05 2.49 5.49
N ALA A 11 -0.07 1.83 5.23
CA ALA A 11 -1.40 2.25 5.67
C ALA A 11 -1.54 2.34 7.21
N SER A 12 -0.76 1.57 7.98
CA SER A 12 -0.71 1.70 9.44
C SER A 12 0.06 2.95 9.89
N PHE A 13 1.06 3.41 9.12
CA PHE A 13 1.77 4.66 9.44
C PHE A 13 0.90 5.88 9.24
N THR A 14 0.14 5.96 8.15
CA THR A 14 -0.79 7.09 7.93
C THR A 14 -1.86 7.17 9.01
N LYS A 15 -2.44 6.02 9.38
CA LYS A 15 -3.42 5.95 10.49
C LYS A 15 -2.81 6.37 11.83
N ARG A 16 -1.60 5.90 12.17
CA ARG A 16 -0.90 6.30 13.40
C ARG A 16 -0.55 7.78 13.41
N ILE A 17 -0.03 8.33 12.31
CA ILE A 17 0.27 9.77 12.19
C ILE A 17 -1.00 10.61 12.35
N SER A 18 -2.13 10.15 11.80
CA SER A 18 -3.42 10.83 11.95
C SER A 18 -3.92 10.79 13.38
N ALA A 19 -3.91 9.61 14.03
CA ALA A 19 -4.33 9.45 15.42
C ALA A 19 -3.47 10.28 16.39
N ASN A 20 -2.14 10.23 16.23
CA ASN A 20 -1.23 11.07 17.01
C ASN A 20 -1.49 12.57 16.74
N GLY A 21 -1.74 12.97 15.50
CA GLY A 21 -2.09 14.35 15.17
C GLY A 21 -3.38 14.83 15.84
N GLN A 22 -4.40 13.98 15.92
CA GLN A 22 -5.64 14.28 16.65
C GLN A 22 -5.39 14.40 18.16
N ALA A 23 -4.58 13.50 18.74
CA ALA A 23 -4.21 13.56 20.14
C ALA A 23 -3.44 14.84 20.48
N LEU A 24 -2.47 15.22 19.63
CA LEU A 24 -1.71 16.45 19.79
C LEU A 24 -2.59 17.69 19.70
N HIS A 25 -3.50 17.74 18.72
CA HIS A 25 -4.46 18.84 18.59
C HIS A 25 -5.34 18.99 19.85
N ARG A 26 -5.83 17.87 20.39
CA ARG A 26 -6.64 17.89 21.62
C ARG A 26 -5.82 18.35 22.83
N ALA A 27 -4.56 17.95 22.94
CA ALA A 27 -3.68 18.38 24.02
C ALA A 27 -3.41 19.89 23.93
N MET A 28 -2.99 20.38 22.76
CA MET A 28 -2.77 21.81 22.50
C MET A 28 -4.04 22.64 22.78
N ALA A 29 -5.20 22.19 22.33
CA ALA A 29 -6.46 22.90 22.57
C ALA A 29 -6.79 23.01 24.06
N ARG A 30 -6.53 21.95 24.84
CA ARG A 30 -6.71 21.95 26.30
C ARG A 30 -5.73 22.91 26.98
N ARG A 31 -4.45 22.88 26.58
CA ARG A 31 -3.44 23.79 27.09
C ARG A 31 -3.81 25.25 26.81
N ILE A 32 -4.19 25.57 25.58
CA ILE A 32 -4.63 26.93 25.21
C ILE A 32 -5.83 27.37 26.06
N ALA A 33 -6.78 26.48 26.31
CA ALA A 33 -7.97 26.78 27.10
C ALA A 33 -7.70 26.96 28.61
N THR A 34 -6.58 26.43 29.13
CA THR A 34 -6.27 26.41 30.58
C THR A 34 -5.15 27.38 30.95
N GLU A 35 -4.09 27.42 30.15
CA GLU A 35 -2.86 28.16 30.42
C GLU A 35 -2.61 29.30 29.42
N GLY A 36 -3.42 29.38 28.36
CA GLY A 36 -3.30 30.40 27.31
C GLY A 36 -2.45 29.95 26.11
N ALA A 37 -2.48 30.76 25.05
CA ALA A 37 -1.83 30.43 23.78
C ALA A 37 -0.29 30.37 23.86
N ASP A 38 0.29 31.22 24.71
CA ASP A 38 1.74 31.41 24.85
C ASP A 38 2.37 30.44 25.86
N ALA A 39 1.58 29.60 26.53
CA ALA A 39 2.09 28.59 27.43
C ALA A 39 3.04 27.63 26.70
N ALA A 40 4.05 27.11 27.40
CA ALA A 40 4.98 26.12 26.83
C ALA A 40 4.28 24.76 26.68
N PRO A 41 4.61 23.96 25.66
CA PRO A 41 4.03 22.62 25.50
C PRO A 41 4.46 21.71 26.65
N SER A 42 3.50 20.97 27.20
CA SER A 42 3.78 20.00 28.26
C SER A 42 4.65 18.85 27.76
N ALA A 43 5.25 18.09 28.69
CA ALA A 43 6.04 16.90 28.35
C ALA A 43 5.24 15.88 27.51
N ALA A 44 3.93 15.78 27.74
CA ALA A 44 3.05 14.91 26.97
C ALA A 44 2.88 15.40 25.52
N GLU A 45 2.76 16.70 25.30
CA GLU A 45 2.71 17.29 23.96
C GLU A 45 4.04 17.12 23.22
N ALA A 46 5.16 17.35 23.90
CA ALA A 46 6.48 17.14 23.36
C ALA A 46 6.69 15.67 22.90
N ALA A 47 6.26 14.71 23.72
CA ALA A 47 6.31 13.29 23.36
C ALA A 47 5.48 12.97 22.10
N LEU A 48 4.28 13.55 21.99
CA LEU A 48 3.43 13.39 20.81
C LEU A 48 4.07 14.00 19.55
N ILE A 49 4.72 15.16 19.67
CA ILE A 49 5.45 15.82 18.58
C ILE A 49 6.59 14.92 18.09
N GLU A 50 7.41 14.41 19.00
CA GLU A 50 8.53 13.54 18.66
C GLU A 50 8.06 12.20 18.08
N GLU A 51 7.01 11.58 18.63
CA GLU A 51 6.43 10.36 18.04
C GLU A 51 5.98 10.63 16.59
N ARG A 52 5.29 11.75 16.35
CA ARG A 52 4.86 12.13 15.00
C ARG A 52 6.03 12.28 14.04
N ARG A 53 7.13 12.86 14.50
CA ARG A 53 8.37 13.04 13.73
C ARG A 53 8.97 11.68 13.36
N LEU A 54 9.09 10.77 14.32
CA LEU A 54 9.61 9.42 14.10
C LEU A 54 8.75 8.65 13.10
N LEU A 55 7.41 8.69 13.25
CA LEU A 55 6.49 8.01 12.34
C LEU A 55 6.59 8.52 10.90
N LYS A 56 6.75 9.84 10.71
CA LYS A 56 6.99 10.42 9.38
C LYS A 56 8.33 9.96 8.80
N LYS A 57 9.41 9.99 9.59
CA LYS A 57 10.75 9.54 9.17
C LYS A 57 10.74 8.08 8.73
N GLU A 58 10.08 7.19 9.46
CA GLU A 58 9.95 5.77 9.09
C GLU A 58 9.12 5.57 7.83
N ARG A 59 7.99 6.28 7.71
CA ARG A 59 7.15 6.26 6.51
C ARG A 59 7.96 6.67 5.28
N ASP A 60 8.73 7.74 5.38
CA ASP A 60 9.49 8.29 4.27
C ASP A 60 10.68 7.39 3.91
N LYS A 61 11.37 6.82 4.89
CA LYS A 61 12.37 5.76 4.67
C LYS A 61 11.80 4.57 3.90
N ARG A 62 10.57 4.16 4.21
CA ARG A 62 9.91 3.05 3.51
C ARG A 62 9.49 3.42 2.09
N LYS A 63 9.00 4.64 1.88
CA LYS A 63 8.70 5.16 0.53
C LYS A 63 9.96 5.22 -0.33
N ALA A 64 11.06 5.76 0.21
CA ALA A 64 12.35 5.80 -0.47
C ALA A 64 12.82 4.40 -0.87
N ARG A 65 12.72 3.40 0.02
CA ARG A 65 13.03 1.99 -0.30
C ARG A 65 12.14 1.40 -1.39
N ALA A 66 10.87 1.82 -1.48
CA ALA A 66 9.95 1.34 -2.52
C ALA A 66 10.19 1.97 -3.89
N LEU A 67 10.81 3.16 -3.93
CA LEU A 67 11.25 3.82 -5.17
C LEU A 67 12.53 3.20 -5.74
N LEU A 68 13.34 2.55 -4.92
CA LEU A 68 14.52 1.84 -5.39
C LEU A 68 14.10 0.65 -6.28
N PRO A 69 14.82 0.39 -7.38
CA PRO A 69 14.59 -0.80 -8.19
C PRO A 69 14.64 -2.04 -7.30
N GLY A 70 13.55 -2.81 -7.31
CA GLY A 70 13.51 -4.06 -6.57
C GLY A 70 14.51 -5.07 -7.14
N PRO A 71 14.89 -6.10 -6.36
CA PRO A 71 15.77 -7.16 -6.86
C PRO A 71 15.17 -7.74 -8.14
N SER A 72 16.03 -7.88 -9.15
CA SER A 72 15.67 -8.37 -10.47
C SER A 72 15.12 -9.79 -10.41
N ALA A 73 14.45 -10.24 -11.46
CA ALA A 73 13.95 -11.62 -11.53
C ALA A 73 15.09 -12.64 -11.38
N LEU A 74 16.29 -12.32 -11.89
CA LEU A 74 17.50 -13.13 -11.73
C LEU A 74 17.98 -13.14 -10.27
N ASP A 75 17.99 -11.97 -9.60
CA ASP A 75 18.37 -11.89 -8.16
C ASP A 75 17.42 -12.71 -7.27
N ARG A 76 16.16 -12.82 -7.67
CA ARG A 76 15.17 -13.66 -6.97
C ARG A 76 15.39 -15.14 -7.26
N LEU A 77 15.68 -15.49 -8.51
CA LEU A 77 15.93 -16.86 -8.94
C LEU A 77 17.15 -17.48 -8.24
N VAL A 78 18.23 -16.71 -8.09
CA VAL A 78 19.45 -17.14 -7.38
C VAL A 78 19.19 -17.37 -5.88
N ARG A 79 18.32 -16.55 -5.25
CA ARG A 79 17.94 -16.77 -3.85
C ARG A 79 17.09 -18.01 -3.63
N THR A 80 16.26 -18.38 -4.61
CA THR A 80 15.35 -19.53 -4.49
C THR A 80 15.97 -20.83 -4.96
N HIS A 81 16.96 -20.80 -5.84
CA HIS A 81 17.74 -21.98 -6.22
C HIS A 81 19.05 -21.99 -5.45
N HIS A 82 19.09 -22.72 -4.33
CA HIS A 82 20.35 -23.33 -3.91
C HIS A 82 20.63 -24.44 -4.93
N PRO A 83 21.71 -24.36 -5.73
CA PRO A 83 22.10 -25.46 -6.58
C PRO A 83 22.71 -26.55 -5.68
N GLU A 84 21.89 -27.27 -4.94
CA GLU A 84 22.26 -28.65 -4.62
C GLU A 84 22.18 -29.42 -5.93
N ALA A 85 23.31 -29.45 -6.63
CA ALA A 85 23.50 -30.21 -7.85
C ALA A 85 23.34 -31.71 -7.54
N LYS A 86 22.10 -32.19 -7.47
CA LYS A 86 21.82 -33.61 -7.59
C LYS A 86 21.80 -33.94 -9.07
N ALA A 87 22.98 -34.26 -9.57
CA ALA A 87 23.17 -34.92 -10.85
C ALA A 87 22.20 -36.10 -10.97
N LYS A 88 21.36 -36.07 -12.01
CA LYS A 88 20.94 -37.24 -12.80
C LYS A 88 20.16 -36.78 -14.05
N PRO A 89 20.49 -37.28 -15.26
CA PRO A 89 19.84 -36.87 -16.49
C PRO A 89 18.58 -37.70 -16.71
N LYS A 90 17.43 -37.07 -16.97
CA LYS A 90 16.25 -37.79 -17.50
C LYS A 90 15.49 -36.96 -18.53
N ALA A 91 15.63 -37.44 -19.77
CA ALA A 91 14.64 -37.54 -20.84
C ALA A 91 13.74 -36.34 -21.14
N SER A 92 13.92 -35.83 -22.36
CA SER A 92 12.98 -34.99 -23.10
C SER A 92 11.54 -35.45 -22.94
N LYS A 93 10.70 -34.59 -22.37
CA LYS A 93 9.25 -34.65 -22.59
C LYS A 93 8.89 -33.59 -23.61
N GLU A 94 8.26 -34.09 -24.66
CA GLU A 94 7.79 -33.39 -25.85
C GLU A 94 6.93 -32.16 -25.50
N ALA A 95 7.05 -31.14 -26.33
CA ALA A 95 6.30 -29.91 -26.24
C ALA A 95 4.81 -30.20 -26.37
N HIS A 96 4.08 -30.06 -25.26
CA HIS A 96 2.63 -30.09 -25.26
C HIS A 96 2.11 -28.97 -26.18
N GLU A 97 1.30 -29.33 -27.17
CA GLU A 97 0.65 -28.43 -28.11
C GLU A 97 0.05 -27.21 -27.40
N ALA A 98 0.48 -26.02 -27.82
CA ALA A 98 -0.02 -24.76 -27.33
C ALA A 98 -1.45 -24.54 -27.80
N LYS A 99 -2.42 -24.66 -26.89
CA LYS A 99 -3.80 -24.19 -27.12
C LYS A 99 -3.75 -22.71 -27.54
N LYS A 100 -4.36 -22.40 -28.70
CA LYS A 100 -4.44 -21.03 -29.24
C LYS A 100 -4.91 -20.05 -28.14
N PRO A 101 -4.22 -18.92 -27.93
CA PRO A 101 -4.61 -17.96 -26.90
C PRO A 101 -5.98 -17.35 -27.27
N LYS A 102 -6.94 -17.44 -26.35
CA LYS A 102 -8.23 -16.73 -26.47
C LYS A 102 -7.95 -15.23 -26.65
N PRO A 103 -8.70 -14.51 -27.51
CA PRO A 103 -8.52 -13.07 -27.69
C PRO A 103 -8.72 -12.38 -26.34
N ARG A 104 -7.65 -11.76 -25.84
CA ARG A 104 -7.66 -11.01 -24.59
C ARG A 104 -8.07 -9.59 -24.90
N ARG A 105 -9.20 -9.15 -24.33
CA ARG A 105 -9.61 -7.75 -24.41
C ARG A 105 -8.52 -6.84 -23.87
N THR A 106 -8.16 -5.84 -24.66
CA THR A 106 -7.13 -4.86 -24.28
C THR A 106 -7.63 -4.00 -23.11
N ARG A 107 -6.71 -3.30 -22.43
CA ARG A 107 -7.06 -2.40 -21.34
C ARG A 107 -8.01 -1.28 -21.82
N ALA A 108 -7.83 -0.80 -23.05
CA ALA A 108 -8.69 0.21 -23.67
C ALA A 108 -10.13 -0.29 -23.82
N GLU A 109 -10.32 -1.50 -24.34
CA GLU A 109 -11.66 -2.12 -24.48
C GLU A 109 -12.38 -2.26 -23.13
N LYS A 110 -11.65 -2.68 -22.08
CA LYS A 110 -12.24 -2.78 -20.73
C LYS A 110 -12.67 -1.43 -20.17
N HIS A 111 -11.93 -0.36 -20.47
CA HIS A 111 -12.31 0.98 -20.04
C HIS A 111 -13.52 1.51 -20.83
N ALA A 112 -13.56 1.29 -22.14
CA ALA A 112 -14.68 1.67 -23.00
C ALA A 112 -16.00 0.96 -22.59
N GLU A 113 -15.94 -0.34 -22.30
CA GLU A 113 -17.08 -1.11 -21.81
C GLU A 113 -17.58 -0.60 -20.45
N LYS A 114 -16.65 -0.25 -19.55
CA LYS A 114 -16.98 0.31 -18.24
C LYS A 114 -17.62 1.71 -18.35
N THR A 115 -17.14 2.56 -19.25
CA THR A 115 -17.75 3.87 -19.50
C THR A 115 -19.13 3.74 -20.12
N ALA A 116 -19.31 2.83 -21.09
CA ALA A 116 -20.60 2.57 -21.72
C ALA A 116 -21.63 2.02 -20.72
N ALA A 117 -21.24 1.10 -19.83
CA ALA A 117 -22.13 0.58 -18.79
C ALA A 117 -22.55 1.67 -17.79
N LEU A 118 -21.64 2.55 -17.40
CA LEU A 118 -21.94 3.68 -16.51
C LEU A 118 -22.84 4.72 -17.19
N GLU A 119 -22.68 4.95 -18.48
CA GLU A 119 -23.54 5.85 -19.25
C GLU A 119 -24.95 5.25 -19.45
N ALA A 120 -25.05 3.97 -19.78
CA ALA A 120 -26.32 3.26 -19.89
C ALA A 120 -27.08 3.25 -18.56
N ALA A 121 -26.40 3.09 -17.42
CA ALA A 121 -26.99 3.17 -16.10
C ALA A 121 -27.43 4.60 -15.70
N ARG A 122 -26.87 5.64 -16.33
CA ARG A 122 -27.26 7.04 -16.11
C ARG A 122 -28.47 7.48 -16.94
N ARG A 123 -28.80 6.76 -18.01
CA ARG A 123 -29.99 7.07 -18.82
C ARG A 123 -31.23 6.55 -18.09
N PRO A 124 -32.15 7.43 -17.63
CA PRO A 124 -33.39 6.97 -17.03
C PRO A 124 -34.18 6.18 -18.07
N SER A 125 -34.65 4.98 -17.72
CA SER A 125 -35.56 4.22 -18.56
C SER A 125 -36.83 5.05 -18.76
N LYS A 126 -36.96 5.73 -19.90
CA LYS A 126 -38.22 6.35 -20.31
C LYS A 126 -39.21 5.21 -20.53
N LYS A 127 -40.08 4.98 -19.55
CA LYS A 127 -41.27 4.15 -19.74
C LYS A 127 -42.07 4.76 -20.89
N PRO A 128 -42.50 4.00 -21.90
CA PRO A 128 -43.48 4.50 -22.83
C PRO A 128 -44.78 4.70 -22.05
N ALA A 129 -45.31 5.92 -22.06
CA ALA A 129 -46.67 6.18 -21.58
C ALA A 129 -47.64 5.45 -22.51
N LYS A 130 -48.63 4.78 -21.92
CA LYS A 130 -49.77 4.18 -22.61
C LYS A 130 -50.66 5.27 -23.19
#